data_AF-A0A383DE76-F1
#
_entry.id   AF-A0A383DE76-F1
#
_cell.length_a   1.000
_cell.length_b   1.000
_cell.length_c   1.000
_cell.angle_alpha   90.00
_cell.angle_beta   90.00
_cell.angle_gamma   90.00
#
_symmetry.space_group_name_H-M   'P 1'
#
loop_
_entity.id
_entity.type
_entity.pdbx_description
1 polymer ?
#
loop_
_entity_poly.entity_id
_entity_poly.type
_entity_poly.pdbx_seq_one_letter_code
_entity_poly.pdbx_strand_id
1 'polypeptide(L)'
;MNRFYTALACISLFVATPVNAEDLAGELRDLTWLGFQQFQDASRVFVKTTEPVNYQVDDSKPGVISVLLENTAVSKRINTLPLDTRYFESPVRMVTVEIIEGASPSTRIVISLREDAEFKEIKKDNMLALDFRR
;
A
#
# COMPACT_ATOMS: atom_id res chain seq x y z
N MET A 1 17.17 -19.44 -58.16
CA MET A 1 17.46 -20.20 -56.93
C MET A 1 17.79 -19.23 -55.81
N ASN A 2 17.33 -19.56 -54.60
CA ASN A 2 17.56 -18.92 -53.29
C ASN A 2 16.71 -17.71 -52.89
N ARG A 3 15.69 -18.08 -52.09
CA ARG A 3 14.90 -17.29 -51.16
C ARG A 3 15.80 -16.74 -50.04
N PHE A 4 15.55 -15.50 -49.62
CA PHE A 4 15.85 -15.06 -48.26
C PHE A 4 14.65 -14.29 -47.71
N TYR A 5 13.99 -14.91 -46.73
CA TYR A 5 13.04 -14.29 -45.81
C TYR A 5 13.83 -13.42 -44.83
N THR A 6 13.36 -12.20 -44.56
CA THR A 6 13.72 -11.50 -43.32
C THR A 6 12.50 -10.76 -42.82
N ALA A 7 11.83 -11.39 -41.86
CA ALA A 7 10.85 -10.73 -41.00
C ALA A 7 11.62 -9.90 -39.96
N LEU A 8 11.32 -8.61 -39.85
CA LEU A 8 11.75 -7.82 -38.70
C LEU A 8 10.53 -7.24 -37.99
N ALA A 9 10.52 -7.51 -36.68
CA ALA A 9 9.47 -7.35 -35.70
C ALA A 9 8.82 -5.95 -35.61
N CYS A 10 7.50 -5.94 -35.47
CA CYS A 10 6.77 -4.88 -34.77
C CYS A 10 7.30 -4.77 -33.34
N ILE A 11 7.92 -3.64 -32.99
CA ILE A 11 8.12 -3.22 -31.61
C ILE A 11 6.97 -2.28 -31.28
N SER A 12 5.97 -2.81 -30.58
CA SER A 12 4.95 -2.00 -29.92
C SER A 12 5.58 -1.29 -28.72
N LEU A 13 5.88 0.00 -28.87
CA LEU A 13 6.20 0.88 -27.75
C LEU A 13 4.93 1.05 -26.89
N PHE A 14 4.88 0.39 -25.74
CA PHE A 14 3.91 0.71 -24.71
C PHE A 14 4.42 1.96 -23.97
N VAL A 15 3.93 3.14 -24.35
CA VAL A 15 4.20 4.38 -23.61
C VAL A 15 3.36 4.32 -22.34
N ALA A 16 3.98 4.02 -21.20
CA ALA A 16 3.36 4.22 -19.90
C ALA A 16 3.25 5.74 -19.67
N THR A 17 2.04 6.28 -19.82
CA THR A 17 1.77 7.67 -19.45
C THR A 17 1.94 7.83 -17.93
N PRO A 18 2.64 8.88 -17.45
CA PRO A 18 2.68 9.17 -16.03
C PRO A 18 1.25 9.54 -15.58
N VAL A 19 0.71 8.81 -14.60
CA VAL A 19 -0.56 9.16 -13.96
C VAL A 19 -0.40 10.55 -13.36
N ASN A 20 -1.16 11.52 -13.88
CA ASN A 20 -1.14 12.90 -13.42
C ASN A 20 -1.78 12.98 -12.03
N ALA A 21 -1.10 13.60 -11.07
CA ALA A 21 -1.56 13.66 -9.66
C ALA A 21 -2.90 14.39 -9.48
N GLU A 22 -3.32 15.18 -10.46
CA GLU A 22 -4.56 15.98 -10.42
C GLU A 22 -5.83 15.16 -10.73
N ASP A 23 -5.72 14.04 -11.46
CA ASP A 23 -6.86 13.14 -11.70
C ASP A 23 -7.23 12.32 -10.45
N LEU A 24 -6.39 12.34 -9.41
CA LEU A 24 -6.62 11.65 -8.15
C LEU A 24 -7.50 12.45 -7.17
N ALA A 25 -7.96 13.66 -7.51
CA ALA A 25 -8.59 14.55 -6.54
C ALA A 25 -10.12 14.37 -6.36
N GLY A 26 -10.80 13.53 -7.15
CA GLY A 26 -12.28 13.52 -7.21
C GLY A 26 -13.00 12.22 -6.82
N GLU A 27 -12.40 11.05 -6.99
CA GLU A 27 -13.14 9.78 -6.86
C GLU A 27 -12.87 9.10 -5.52
N LEU A 28 -13.90 8.52 -4.90
CA LEU A 28 -13.71 7.77 -3.67
C LEU A 28 -12.99 6.45 -3.98
N ARG A 29 -11.88 6.17 -3.30
CA ARG A 29 -11.16 4.90 -3.46
C ARG A 29 -11.54 3.95 -2.35
N ASP A 30 -11.57 2.66 -2.66
CA ASP A 30 -11.91 1.64 -1.69
C ASP A 30 -10.66 0.88 -1.24
N LEU A 31 -10.41 0.83 0.06
CA LEU A 31 -9.51 -0.13 0.67
C LEU A 31 -10.15 -1.52 0.54
N THR A 32 -9.53 -2.33 -0.31
CA THR A 32 -9.98 -3.69 -0.65
C THR A 32 -9.29 -4.76 0.18
N TRP A 33 -8.08 -4.49 0.66
CA TRP A 33 -7.33 -5.43 1.48
C TRP A 33 -6.33 -4.68 2.37
N LEU A 34 -6.34 -4.96 3.67
CA LEU A 34 -5.23 -4.73 4.59
C LEU A 34 -4.60 -6.07 4.99
N GLY A 35 -3.29 -6.21 4.82
CA GLY A 35 -2.59 -7.48 5.04
C GLY A 35 -1.25 -7.34 5.74
N PHE A 36 -0.80 -8.46 6.29
CA PHE A 36 0.52 -8.65 6.87
C PHE A 36 1.18 -9.86 6.21
N GLN A 37 2.46 -9.73 5.85
CA GLN A 37 3.26 -10.82 5.30
C GLN A 37 4.65 -10.80 5.92
N GLN A 38 5.11 -11.97 6.37
CA GLN A 38 6.47 -12.13 6.88
C GLN A 38 7.40 -12.61 5.75
N PHE A 39 8.57 -12.00 5.65
CA PHE A 39 9.70 -12.43 4.83
C PHE A 39 10.86 -12.83 5.73
N GLN A 40 11.95 -13.31 5.13
CA GLN A 40 13.13 -13.77 5.87
C GLN A 40 13.77 -12.64 6.72
N ASP A 41 13.92 -11.45 6.13
CA ASP A 41 14.62 -10.31 6.75
C ASP A 41 13.72 -9.09 7.00
N ALA A 42 12.42 -9.21 6.71
CA ALA A 42 11.49 -8.10 6.82
C ALA A 42 10.06 -8.57 7.12
N SER A 43 9.25 -7.67 7.65
CA SER A 43 7.81 -7.84 7.79
C SER A 43 7.08 -6.77 7.01
N ARG A 44 6.16 -7.16 6.15
CA ARG A 44 5.39 -6.24 5.30
C ARG A 44 4.00 -6.03 5.86
N VAL A 45 3.64 -4.79 6.08
CA VAL A 45 2.24 -4.36 6.16
C VAL A 45 1.87 -3.76 4.82
N PHE A 46 0.78 -4.21 4.20
CA PHE A 46 0.37 -3.68 2.91
C PHE A 46 -1.12 -3.40 2.85
N VAL A 47 -1.47 -2.45 2.01
CA VAL A 47 -2.84 -2.16 1.63
C VAL A 47 -3.01 -2.20 0.12
N LYS A 48 -4.16 -2.69 -0.30
CA LYS A 48 -4.61 -2.62 -1.69
C LYS A 48 -5.87 -1.79 -1.77
N THR A 49 -5.88 -0.88 -2.73
CA THR A 49 -7.02 -0.03 -3.04
C THR A 49 -7.60 -0.38 -4.41
N THR A 50 -8.76 0.15 -4.78
CA THR A 50 -9.29 0.01 -6.15
C THR A 50 -8.41 0.73 -7.17
N GLU A 51 -7.83 1.85 -6.77
CA GLU A 51 -6.97 2.71 -7.59
C GLU A 51 -5.77 3.23 -6.78
N PRO A 52 -4.71 3.73 -7.43
CA PRO A 52 -3.64 4.42 -6.73
C PRO A 52 -4.18 5.55 -5.84
N VAL A 53 -3.70 5.60 -4.61
CA VAL A 53 -4.13 6.59 -3.60
C VAL A 53 -2.98 7.52 -3.21
N ASN A 54 -3.33 8.75 -2.83
CA ASN A 54 -2.44 9.65 -2.10
C ASN A 54 -2.40 9.22 -0.63
N TYR A 55 -1.20 9.27 -0.05
CA TYR A 55 -1.02 8.86 1.33
C TYR A 55 0.05 9.70 2.02
N GLN A 56 -0.03 9.72 3.34
CA GLN A 56 0.96 10.34 4.21
C GLN A 56 1.37 9.33 5.29
N VAL A 57 2.67 9.26 5.56
CA VAL A 57 3.22 8.44 6.66
C VAL A 57 3.67 9.39 7.76
N ASP A 58 3.25 9.10 8.99
CA ASP A 58 3.66 9.80 10.20
C ASP A 58 4.26 8.78 11.18
N ASP A 59 5.55 8.92 11.42
CA ASP A 59 6.37 8.14 12.35
C ASP A 59 6.89 8.99 13.52
N SER A 60 6.33 10.19 13.72
CA SER A 60 6.77 11.11 14.78
C SER A 60 6.53 10.60 16.19
N LYS A 61 5.59 9.65 16.35
CA LYS A 61 5.26 9.02 17.64
C LYS A 61 6.07 7.75 17.83
N PRO A 62 6.91 7.65 18.89
CA PRO A 62 7.68 6.44 19.17
C PRO A 62 6.81 5.17 19.24
N GLY A 63 7.28 4.09 18.61
CA GLY A 63 6.59 2.81 18.55
C GLY A 63 5.26 2.80 17.78
N VAL A 64 4.91 3.87 17.05
CA VAL A 64 3.67 3.95 16.26
C VAL A 64 3.93 4.58 14.90
N ILE A 65 3.53 3.90 13.84
CA ILE A 65 3.49 4.46 12.49
C ILE A 65 2.04 4.61 12.06
N SER A 66 1.67 5.80 11.60
CA SER A 66 0.35 6.09 11.05
C SER A 66 0.44 6.30 9.55
N VAL A 67 -0.39 5.60 8.78
CA VAL A 67 -0.52 5.79 7.33
C VAL A 67 -1.90 6.33 7.04
N LEU A 68 -2.00 7.59 6.63
CA LEU A 68 -3.25 8.21 6.21
C LEU A 68 -3.44 7.97 4.72
N LEU A 69 -4.53 7.31 4.33
CA LEU A 69 -4.99 7.19 2.95
C LEU A 69 -6.07 8.25 2.71
N GLU A 70 -5.79 9.20 1.83
CA GLU A 70 -6.71 10.29 1.52
C GLU A 70 -7.86 9.81 0.64
N ASN A 71 -9.06 10.36 0.86
CA ASN A 71 -10.27 10.07 0.07
C ASN A 71 -10.50 8.56 -0.17
N THR A 72 -10.32 7.78 0.90
CA THR A 72 -10.36 6.33 0.89
C THR A 72 -11.37 5.81 1.91
N ALA A 73 -12.38 5.10 1.43
CA ALA A 73 -13.34 4.35 2.23
C ALA A 73 -12.91 2.88 2.38
N VAL A 74 -13.52 2.16 3.31
CA VAL A 74 -13.28 0.73 3.51
C VAL A 74 -14.43 -0.08 2.92
N SER A 75 -14.16 -0.80 1.82
CA SER A 75 -15.19 -1.54 1.07
C SER A 75 -15.88 -2.67 1.85
N LYS A 76 -15.16 -3.30 2.79
CA LYS A 76 -15.65 -4.44 3.57
C LYS A 76 -15.23 -4.32 5.02
N ARG A 77 -16.18 -4.57 5.93
CA ARG A 77 -15.94 -4.58 7.38
C ARG A 77 -14.79 -5.50 7.81
N ILE A 78 -14.51 -6.59 7.09
CA ILE A 78 -13.38 -7.46 7.42
C ILE A 78 -12.03 -6.73 7.37
N ASN A 79 -11.91 -5.74 6.50
CA ASN A 79 -10.68 -4.94 6.36
C ASN A 79 -10.51 -3.92 7.50
N THR A 80 -11.51 -3.74 8.36
CA THR A 80 -11.38 -2.92 9.58
C THR A 80 -10.99 -3.76 10.80
N LEU A 81 -10.90 -5.09 10.67
CA LEU A 81 -10.49 -5.93 11.79
C LEU A 81 -9.00 -5.75 12.07
N PRO A 82 -8.61 -5.72 13.36
CA PRO A 82 -7.22 -5.57 13.73
C PRO A 82 -6.41 -6.81 13.30
N LEU A 83 -5.22 -6.57 12.77
CA LEU A 83 -4.23 -7.63 12.51
C LEU A 83 -3.31 -7.76 13.72
N ASP A 84 -3.51 -8.82 14.49
CA ASP A 84 -2.65 -9.16 15.62
C ASP A 84 -1.46 -10.01 15.14
N THR A 85 -0.27 -9.43 15.17
CA THR A 85 0.95 -10.06 14.66
C THR A 85 1.87 -10.52 15.79
N ARG A 86 1.43 -10.52 17.06
CA ARG A 86 2.26 -10.77 18.25
C ARG A 86 3.05 -12.09 18.24
N TYR A 87 2.57 -13.12 17.56
CA TYR A 87 3.21 -14.42 17.51
C TYR A 87 4.24 -14.56 16.38
N PHE A 88 4.34 -13.57 15.49
CA PHE A 88 5.36 -13.51 14.46
C PHE A 88 6.63 -12.87 15.01
N GLU A 89 7.78 -13.34 14.55
CA GLU A 89 9.10 -12.73 14.77
C GLU A 89 9.22 -11.47 13.89
N SER A 90 8.56 -10.41 14.34
CA SER A 90 8.36 -9.15 13.62
C SER A 90 8.38 -7.98 14.59
N PRO A 91 8.94 -6.83 14.19
CA PRO A 91 8.80 -5.60 14.98
C PRO A 91 7.35 -5.12 15.02
N VAL A 92 6.51 -5.51 14.04
CA VAL A 92 5.09 -5.15 14.03
C VAL A 92 4.35 -5.98 15.09
N ARG A 93 3.60 -5.28 15.94
CA ARG A 93 2.78 -5.87 17.00
C ARG A 93 1.31 -5.98 16.62
N MET A 94 0.78 -4.91 16.06
CA MET A 94 -0.65 -4.75 15.80
C MET A 94 -0.84 -3.78 14.65
N VAL A 95 -1.81 -4.05 13.78
CA VAL A 95 -2.26 -3.10 12.77
C VAL A 95 -3.75 -2.88 12.95
N THR A 96 -4.17 -1.64 13.09
CA THR A 96 -5.59 -1.25 13.22
C THR A 96 -5.98 -0.23 12.17
N VAL A 97 -7.29 -0.10 11.96
CA VAL A 97 -7.86 0.86 11.00
C VAL A 97 -8.77 1.83 11.73
N GLU A 98 -8.57 3.11 11.48
CA GLU A 98 -9.41 4.22 11.93
C GLU A 98 -10.03 4.88 10.69
N ILE A 99 -11.36 4.97 10.66
CA ILE A 99 -12.07 5.67 9.58
C ILE A 99 -12.28 7.12 10.02
N ILE A 100 -11.86 8.05 9.17
CA ILE A 100 -12.06 9.49 9.35
C ILE A 100 -13.24 9.89 8.47
N GLU A 101 -14.40 10.10 9.10
CA GLU A 101 -15.64 10.49 8.44
C GLU A 101 -15.57 11.95 7.93
N GLY A 102 -16.36 12.25 6.89
CA GLY A 102 -16.45 13.59 6.33
C GLY A 102 -16.95 13.59 4.89
N ALA A 103 -16.91 14.76 4.23
CA ALA A 103 -17.27 14.88 2.82
C ALA A 103 -16.31 14.12 1.89
N SER A 104 -15.06 13.93 2.33
CA SER A 104 -14.04 13.12 1.67
C SER A 104 -13.46 12.16 2.72
N PRO A 105 -14.12 11.01 2.97
CA PRO A 105 -13.72 10.12 4.05
C PRO A 105 -12.31 9.60 3.78
N SER A 106 -11.51 9.49 4.83
CA SER A 106 -10.12 9.03 4.75
C SER A 106 -9.92 7.84 5.69
N THR A 107 -8.96 6.99 5.37
CA THR A 107 -8.67 5.79 6.19
C THR A 107 -7.28 5.91 6.76
N ARG A 108 -7.16 5.90 8.09
CA ARG A 108 -5.87 5.85 8.77
C ARG A 108 -5.57 4.42 9.21
N ILE A 109 -4.42 3.91 8.82
CA ILE A 109 -3.88 2.63 9.28
C ILE A 109 -2.87 2.95 10.38
N VAL A 110 -3.07 2.36 11.55
CA VAL A 110 -2.18 2.55 12.71
C VAL A 110 -1.42 1.27 12.94
N ILE A 111 -0.10 1.35 12.82
CA ILE A 111 0.83 0.23 12.98
C ILE A 111 1.56 0.44 14.31
N SER A 112 1.28 -0.42 15.27
CA SER A 112 2.01 -0.42 16.54
C SER A 112 3.20 -1.35 16.47
N LEU A 113 4.35 -0.87 16.90
CA LEU A 113 5.60 -1.61 16.93
C LEU A 113 5.91 -2.14 18.34
N ARG A 114 6.70 -3.19 18.43
CA ARG A 114 7.26 -3.73 19.69
C ARG A 114 8.56 -3.03 20.06
N GLU A 115 9.29 -2.63 19.05
CA GLU A 115 10.57 -1.95 19.08
C GLU A 115 10.65 -1.04 17.86
N ASP A 116 11.45 0.02 17.95
CA ASP A 116 11.66 0.91 16.82
C ASP A 116 12.37 0.15 15.69
N ALA A 117 11.85 0.25 14.48
CA ALA A 117 12.36 -0.48 13.33
C ALA A 117 12.40 0.44 12.10
N GLU A 118 13.49 0.37 11.35
CA GLU A 118 13.57 1.00 10.03
C GLU A 118 12.54 0.37 9.10
N PHE A 119 11.85 1.21 8.33
CA PHE A 119 10.91 0.73 7.31
C PHE A 119 11.20 1.34 5.94
N LYS A 120 10.75 0.65 4.89
CA LYS A 120 10.78 1.14 3.51
C LYS A 120 9.38 1.16 2.93
N GLU A 121 9.05 2.26 2.29
CA GLU A 121 7.81 2.38 1.53
C GLU A 121 7.96 1.80 0.13
N ILE A 122 6.97 1.01 -0.28
CA ILE A 122 6.91 0.42 -1.61
C ILE A 122 5.53 0.71 -2.18
N LYS A 123 5.48 1.50 -3.25
CA LYS A 123 4.29 1.74 -4.05
C LYS A 123 4.38 0.98 -5.36
N LYS A 124 3.39 0.14 -5.63
CA LYS A 124 3.27 -0.57 -6.90
C LYS A 124 1.80 -0.65 -7.30
N ASP A 125 1.45 -0.09 -8.45
CA ASP A 125 0.09 -0.04 -8.95
C ASP A 125 -0.86 0.58 -7.91
N ASN A 126 -1.87 -0.15 -7.47
CA ASN A 126 -2.84 0.19 -6.42
C ASN A 126 -2.48 -0.41 -5.04
N MET A 127 -1.21 -0.75 -4.83
CA MET A 127 -0.72 -1.31 -3.58
C MET A 127 0.31 -0.37 -2.95
N LEU A 128 0.12 -0.11 -1.66
CA LEU A 128 1.11 0.53 -0.79
C LEU A 128 1.56 -0.50 0.25
N ALA A 129 2.87 -0.61 0.46
CA ALA A 129 3.47 -1.49 1.45
C ALA A 129 4.54 -0.77 2.26
N LEU A 130 4.61 -1.09 3.54
CA LEU A 130 5.68 -0.71 4.46
C LEU A 130 6.40 -1.98 4.87
N ASP A 131 7.68 -2.08 4.52
CA ASP A 131 8.56 -3.19 4.86
C ASP A 131 9.42 -2.82 6.06
N PHE A 132 9.12 -3.43 7.20
CA PHE A 132 9.83 -3.25 8.45
C PHE A 132 11.00 -4.22 8.52
N ARG A 133 12.21 -3.69 8.71
CA ARG A 133 13.41 -4.50 8.89
C ARG A 133 13.36 -5.25 10.22
N ARG A 134 13.84 -6.50 10.21
CA ARG A 134 14.05 -7.32 11.40
C ARG A 134 15.49 -7.26 11.86
#